data_AF-A0A4Y1QAU4-F1
#
_entry.id   AF-A0A4Y1QAU4-F1
#
_cell.length_a   1.000
_cell.length_b   1.000
_cell.length_c   1.000
_cell.angle_alpha   90.00
_cell.angle_beta   90.00
_cell.angle_gamma   90.00
#
_symmetry.space_group_name_H-M   'P 1'
#
loop_
_entity.id
_entity.type
_entity.pdbx_description
1 polymer ?
#
loop_
_entity_poly.entity_id
_entity_poly.type
_entity_poly.pdbx_seq_one_letter_code
_entity_poly.pdbx_strand_id
1 'polypeptide(L)' 'LRIQQLSGGQKSLVALATVFAIQKCDPAPFYLFDEIDANLDAQYRTAVANMIKSLSHTA' A
#
# COMPACT_ATOMS: atom_id res chain seq x y z
N LEU A 1 -1.31 -19.48 -7.55
CA LEU A 1 -1.63 -18.22 -8.27
C LEU A 1 -0.33 -17.49 -8.56
N ARG A 2 -0.04 -17.19 -9.84
CA ARG A 2 1.17 -16.41 -10.19
C ARG A 2 0.83 -14.92 -10.12
N ILE A 3 1.75 -14.08 -9.62
CA ILE A 3 1.56 -12.61 -9.56
C ILE A 3 1.14 -12.01 -10.91
N GLN A 4 1.60 -12.62 -12.01
CA GLN A 4 1.28 -12.25 -13.39
C GLN A 4 -0.22 -12.29 -13.70
N GLN A 5 -0.99 -13.18 -13.03
CA GLN A 5 -2.42 -13.36 -13.26
C GLN A 5 -3.30 -12.30 -12.58
N LEU A 6 -2.73 -11.45 -11.74
CA LEU A 6 -3.45 -10.37 -11.06
C LEU A 6 -3.68 -9.16 -11.97
N SER A 7 -4.79 -8.44 -11.75
CA SER A 7 -5.05 -7.15 -12.39
C SER A 7 -4.03 -6.10 -11.94
N GLY A 8 -3.94 -4.97 -12.66
CA GLY A 8 -3.07 -3.85 -12.28
C GLY A 8 -3.31 -3.37 -10.85
N GLY A 9 -4.57 -3.14 -10.49
CA GLY A 9 -4.95 -2.73 -9.13
C GLY A 9 -4.64 -3.79 -8.07
N GLN A 10 -4.86 -5.07 -8.36
CA GLN A 10 -4.49 -6.16 -7.44
C GLN A 10 -2.98 -6.25 -7.20
N LYS A 11 -2.17 -6.05 -8.25
CA LYS A 11 -0.70 -5.99 -8.11
C LYS A 11 -0.28 -4.81 -7.24
N SER A 12 -0.87 -3.63 -7.47
CA SER A 12 -0.62 -2.44 -6.63
C SER A 12 -0.98 -2.67 -5.17
N LEU A 13 -2.12 -3.31 -4.89
CA LEU A 13 -2.54 -3.66 -3.52
C LEU A 13 -1.57 -4.63 -2.84
N VAL A 14 -1.14 -5.68 -3.54
CA VAL A 14 -0.17 -6.64 -2.98
C VAL A 14 1.17 -5.95 -2.69
N ALA A 15 1.64 -5.08 -3.58
CA ALA A 15 2.84 -4.30 -3.36
C ALA A 15 2.72 -3.39 -2.12
N LEU A 16 1.63 -2.62 -2.01
CA LEU A 16 1.36 -1.76 -0.87
C LEU A 16 1.25 -2.53 0.45
N ALA A 17 0.52 -3.66 0.45
CA ALA A 17 0.42 -4.52 1.62
C ALA A 17 1.78 -5.04 2.08
N THR A 18 2.68 -5.35 1.13
CA THR A 18 4.04 -5.78 1.42
C THR A 18 4.86 -4.65 2.04
N VAL A 19 4.79 -3.43 1.49
CA VAL A 19 5.48 -2.25 2.06
C VAL A 19 4.98 -1.95 3.48
N PHE A 20 3.67 -1.97 3.72
CA PHE A 20 3.10 -1.75 5.05
C PHE A 20 3.49 -2.85 6.04
N ALA A 21 3.64 -4.10 5.60
CA ALA A 21 4.12 -5.18 6.45
C ALA A 21 5.59 -4.95 6.86
N ILE A 22 6.45 -4.55 5.92
CA ILE A 22 7.85 -4.19 6.21
C ILE A 22 7.88 -3.03 7.20
N GLN A 23 7.11 -1.97 6.97
CA GLN A 23 7.04 -0.82 7.87
C GLN A 23 6.67 -1.19 9.31
N LYS A 24 5.81 -2.20 9.50
CA LYS A 24 5.43 -2.69 10.83
C LYS A 24 6.50 -3.55 11.51
N CYS A 25 7.33 -4.23 10.73
CA CYS A 25 8.38 -5.11 11.27
C CYS A 25 9.71 -4.36 11.47
N ASP A 26 10.07 -3.47 10.57
CA ASP A 26 11.32 -2.71 10.55
C ASP A 26 11.06 -1.29 10.00
N PRO A 27 10.65 -0.33 10.86
CA PRO A 27 10.26 1.00 10.43
C PRO A 27 11.46 1.88 10.03
N ALA A 28 11.43 2.40 8.80
CA ALA A 28 12.29 3.49 8.35
C ALA A 28 11.83 4.86 8.91
N PRO A 29 12.74 5.85 9.02
CA PRO A 29 12.43 7.18 9.57
C PRO A 29 11.44 7.99 8.71
N PHE A 30 11.28 7.65 7.43
CA PHE A 30 10.26 8.24 6.57
C PHE A 30 9.95 7.32 5.38
N TYR A 31 8.77 7.51 4.79
CA TYR A 31 8.32 6.84 3.59
C TYR A 31 7.71 7.87 2.63
N LEU A 32 8.04 7.76 1.35
CA LEU A 32 7.49 8.58 0.28
C LEU A 32 6.76 7.68 -0.72
N PHE A 33 5.52 8.02 -1.04
CA PHE A 33 4.70 7.32 -2.01
C PHE A 33 4.38 8.25 -3.17
N ASP A 34 4.52 7.76 -4.40
CA ASP A 34 4.24 8.50 -5.63
C ASP A 34 3.25 7.71 -6.49
N GLU A 35 2.16 8.36 -6.92
CA GLU A 35 1.06 7.81 -7.75
C GLU A 35 0.58 6.39 -7.38
N ILE A 36 0.67 6.00 -6.11
CA ILE A 36 0.35 4.62 -5.67
C ILE A 36 -1.12 4.23 -5.83
N ASP A 37 -1.98 5.22 -6.09
CA ASP A 37 -3.42 5.07 -6.25
C ASP A 37 -3.86 5.00 -7.72
N ALA A 38 -2.95 5.18 -8.69
CA ALA A 38 -3.27 5.27 -10.12
C ALA A 38 -4.14 4.09 -10.63
N ASN A 39 -3.86 2.87 -10.16
CA ASN A 39 -4.57 1.65 -10.57
C ASN A 39 -5.66 1.20 -9.58
N LEU A 40 -5.92 1.97 -8.52
CA LEU A 40 -6.89 1.60 -7.49
C LEU A 40 -8.26 2.20 -7.77
N ASP A 41 -9.33 1.44 -7.51
CA ASP A 41 -10.68 1.97 -7.49
C ASP A 41 -10.95 2.78 -6.22
N ALA A 42 -12.07 3.50 -6.18
CA ALA A 42 -12.41 4.40 -5.07
C ALA A 42 -12.45 3.71 -3.70
N GLN A 43 -12.88 2.45 -3.64
CA GLN A 43 -12.96 1.69 -2.39
C GLN A 43 -11.55 1.41 -1.85
N TYR A 44 -10.66 0.88 -2.70
CA TYR A 44 -9.29 0.57 -2.31
C TYR A 44 -8.44 1.81 -2.05
N ARG A 45 -8.66 2.89 -2.81
CA ARG A 45 -8.02 4.20 -2.53
C ARG A 45 -8.33 4.68 -1.12
N THR A 46 -9.59 4.63 -0.73
CA THR A 46 -10.03 5.04 0.61
C THR A 46 -9.43 4.15 1.69
N ALA A 47 -9.41 2.84 1.48
CA ALA A 47 -8.81 1.90 2.42
C ALA A 47 -7.30 2.12 2.62
N VAL A 48 -6.55 2.32 1.52
CA VAL A 48 -5.11 2.61 1.54
C VAL A 48 -4.85 3.94 2.23
N ALA A 49 -5.61 4.99 1.93
CA ALA A 49 -5.48 6.30 2.57
C ALA A 49 -5.69 6.21 4.10
N ASN A 50 -6.71 5.47 4.55
CA ASN A 50 -6.96 5.23 5.97
C ASN A 50 -5.81 4.48 6.63
N MET A 51 -5.22 3.50 5.95
CA MET A 51 -4.07 2.75 6.47
C MET A 51 -2.82 3.62 6.60
N ILE A 52 -2.51 4.43 5.57
CA ILE A 52 -1.41 5.40 5.62
C ILE A 52 -1.62 6.38 6.77
N LYS A 53 -2.85 6.90 6.94
CA LYS A 53 -3.17 7.80 8.05
C LYS A 53 -2.92 7.14 9.41
N SER A 54 -3.37 5.90 9.60
CA SER A 54 -3.12 5.16 10.85
C SER A 54 -1.62 4.93 11.09
N LEU A 55 -0.87 4.56 10.05
CA LEU A 55 0.57 4.26 10.16
C LEU A 55 1.41 5.52 10.39
N SER A 56 1.00 6.68 9.87
CA SER A 56 1.68 7.97 10.10
C SER A 56 1.73 8.42 11.56
N HIS A 57 0.86 7.86 12.41
CA HIS A 57 0.85 8.13 13.85
C HIS A 57 1.66 7.09 14.66
N THR A 58 2.11 6.01 14.01
CA THR A 58 2.79 4.89 14.68
C THR A 58 4.28 4.78 14.28
N ALA A 59 4.66 5.38 13.16
CA ALA A 59 6.05 5.46 12.68
C ALA A 59 6.85 6.54 13.42
#